data_AF-A0A3D9ZPT2-F1
#
_entry.id   AF-A0A3D9ZPT2-F1
#
_cell.length_a   1.000
_cell.length_b   1.000
_cell.length_c   1.000
_cell.angle_alpha   90.00
_cell.angle_beta   90.00
_cell.angle_gamma   90.00
#
_symmetry.space_group_name_H-M   'P 1'
#
loop_
_entity.id
_entity.type
_entity.pdbx_description
1 polymer ?
#
loop_
_entity_poly.entity_id
_entity_poly.type
_entity_poly.pdbx_seq_one_letter_code
_entity_poly.pdbx_strand_id
1 'polypeptide(L)'
;MAGKPRRSGGRKVKLPPAVETKLGRAIPGFRSPTARAGGGGGGAPPGGRPRGGPPGSGPGGPRRGPGGSGPPGGGGGPPRGTSGNPPDPDHFNSVTPGWDRVHRADAPQSVQDASRGFQPRVAGDRRPTTGSYRSTGDTGSTPISSGRDPSLSQDLDHTRINSQSGRPLPVAPESFDHAEARPAQQMRTDGRDTEVVVDNTTCGSRTFDSNSPTSCDTLLPGMLPEGSRMTVWGSVDGGQTFFRRVIDGTGSLIR
;
A
#
# COMPACT_ATOMS: atom_id res chain seq x y z
N MET A 1 -2.98 -54.21 -53.70
CA MET A 1 -1.63 -53.63 -53.55
C MET A 1 -1.61 -52.84 -52.25
N ALA A 2 -0.99 -53.37 -51.19
CA ALA A 2 -1.01 -52.79 -49.85
C ALA A 2 0.27 -51.97 -49.60
N GLY A 3 0.10 -50.68 -49.32
CA GLY A 3 1.19 -49.74 -49.04
C GLY A 3 1.74 -49.90 -47.62
N LYS A 4 3.06 -50.00 -47.48
CA LYS A 4 3.77 -50.04 -46.19
C LYS A 4 3.77 -48.66 -45.51
N PRO A 5 3.62 -48.59 -44.16
CA PRO A 5 3.71 -47.33 -43.44
C PRO A 5 5.17 -46.89 -43.23
N ARG A 6 5.42 -45.58 -43.41
CA ARG A 6 6.71 -44.93 -43.14
C ARG A 6 6.88 -44.68 -41.65
N ARG A 7 8.01 -45.11 -41.08
CA ARG A 7 8.45 -44.79 -39.71
C ARG A 7 8.97 -43.36 -39.64
N SER A 8 8.40 -42.54 -38.78
CA SER A 8 8.90 -41.21 -38.43
C SER A 8 10.07 -41.33 -37.42
N GLY A 9 11.23 -40.78 -37.78
CA GLY A 9 12.40 -40.72 -36.92
C GLY A 9 12.25 -39.65 -35.85
N GLY A 10 12.19 -40.06 -34.58
CA GLY A 10 12.22 -39.16 -33.43
C GLY A 10 13.57 -38.46 -33.30
N ARG A 11 13.55 -37.13 -33.39
CA ARG A 11 14.72 -36.25 -33.15
C ARG A 11 14.96 -36.18 -31.64
N LYS A 12 16.05 -36.75 -31.14
CA LYS A 12 16.46 -36.61 -29.74
C LYS A 12 16.89 -35.16 -29.48
N VAL A 13 16.12 -34.43 -28.69
CA VAL A 13 16.49 -33.11 -28.19
C VAL A 13 17.45 -33.31 -27.01
N LYS A 14 18.67 -32.78 -27.13
CA LYS A 14 19.70 -32.81 -26.09
C LYS A 14 19.40 -31.69 -25.09
N LEU A 15 18.93 -32.03 -23.90
CA LEU A 15 18.75 -31.08 -22.80
C LEU A 15 20.14 -30.56 -22.34
N PRO A 16 20.28 -29.26 -22.04
CA PRO A 16 21.52 -28.73 -21.46
C PRO A 16 21.72 -29.27 -20.03
N PRO A 17 22.98 -29.36 -19.56
CA PRO A 17 23.28 -29.80 -18.20
C PRO A 17 22.72 -28.82 -17.16
N ALA A 18 22.25 -29.36 -16.05
CA ALA A 18 21.76 -28.61 -14.90
C ALA A 18 22.84 -27.67 -14.36
N VAL A 19 22.46 -26.42 -14.12
CA VAL A 19 23.30 -25.43 -13.45
C VAL A 19 23.29 -25.77 -11.96
N GLU A 20 24.39 -26.32 -11.44
CA GLU A 20 24.64 -26.41 -10.00
C GLU A 20 24.83 -24.99 -9.44
N THR A 21 23.84 -24.51 -8.68
CA THR A 21 23.99 -23.34 -7.82
C THR A 21 24.90 -23.71 -6.65
N LYS A 22 26.18 -23.38 -6.77
CA LYS A 22 27.13 -23.34 -5.65
C LYS A 22 26.65 -22.31 -4.62
N LEU A 23 26.09 -22.79 -3.51
CA LEU A 23 25.92 -22.05 -2.26
C LEU A 23 27.32 -21.66 -1.72
N GLY A 24 27.72 -20.44 -2.03
CA GLY A 24 28.98 -19.85 -1.59
C GLY A 24 28.82 -19.06 -0.30
N ARG A 25 29.53 -19.56 0.74
CA ARG A 25 30.17 -18.85 1.86
C ARG A 25 29.32 -17.98 2.81
N ALA A 26 29.33 -18.44 4.06
CA ALA A 26 29.01 -17.68 5.27
C ALA A 26 29.81 -16.36 5.35
N ILE A 27 29.10 -15.28 5.68
CA ILE A 27 29.64 -13.99 6.10
C ILE A 27 29.91 -14.07 7.61
N PRO A 28 31.16 -14.01 8.09
CA PRO A 28 31.45 -13.84 9.51
C PRO A 28 31.42 -12.35 9.85
N GLY A 29 30.53 -11.89 10.76
CA GLY A 29 30.66 -10.52 11.24
C GLY A 29 29.56 -9.87 12.08
N PHE A 30 28.36 -10.42 12.20
CA PHE A 30 27.31 -9.73 12.99
C PHE A 30 27.37 -10.12 14.47
N ARG A 31 27.97 -9.25 15.29
CA ARG A 31 27.89 -9.29 16.75
C ARG A 31 26.55 -8.68 17.18
N SER A 32 25.73 -9.47 17.87
CA SER A 32 24.54 -9.01 18.58
C SER A 32 24.91 -8.08 19.73
N PRO A 33 24.21 -6.95 19.95
CA PRO A 33 24.27 -6.25 21.21
C PRO A 33 23.42 -6.98 22.26
N THR A 34 24.10 -7.48 23.29
CA THR A 34 23.52 -7.96 24.55
C THR A 34 22.73 -6.85 25.23
N ALA A 35 21.45 -7.10 25.51
CA ALA A 35 20.61 -6.28 26.38
C ALA A 35 21.15 -6.31 27.82
N ARG A 36 21.46 -5.13 28.36
CA ARG A 36 21.88 -4.94 29.75
C ARG A 36 20.64 -4.62 30.59
N ALA A 37 20.30 -5.54 31.49
CA ALA A 37 19.34 -5.31 32.56
C ALA A 37 20.01 -4.57 33.73
N GLY A 38 19.32 -3.58 34.28
CA GLY A 38 19.60 -2.88 35.53
C GLY A 38 18.60 -1.73 35.65
N GLY A 39 17.78 -1.55 36.69
CA GLY A 39 17.85 -2.02 38.06
C GLY A 39 18.22 -0.85 38.97
N GLY A 40 17.22 -0.24 39.63
CA GLY A 40 17.35 0.81 40.66
C GLY A 40 16.56 2.07 40.28
N GLY A 41 15.69 2.68 41.09
CA GLY A 41 15.45 2.55 42.53
C GLY A 41 15.51 3.93 43.18
N GLY A 42 14.37 4.44 43.69
CA GLY A 42 14.31 5.43 44.78
C GLY A 42 14.16 6.91 44.40
N GLY A 43 13.21 7.59 45.08
CA GLY A 43 13.30 9.04 45.32
C GLY A 43 12.00 9.84 45.15
N ALA A 44 11.13 9.84 46.16
CA ALA A 44 10.28 10.99 46.53
C ALA A 44 10.77 11.46 47.93
N PRO A 45 10.34 12.61 48.53
CA PRO A 45 9.46 13.73 48.13
C PRO A 45 10.18 15.09 48.43
N PRO A 46 9.59 16.23 48.91
CA PRO A 46 8.21 16.72 49.04
C PRO A 46 7.96 18.21 48.62
N GLY A 47 6.67 18.57 48.56
CA GLY A 47 6.14 19.79 49.21
C GLY A 47 6.34 21.17 48.55
N GLY A 48 5.23 21.77 48.11
CA GLY A 48 5.17 23.22 47.84
C GLY A 48 3.84 23.70 47.25
N ARG A 49 2.90 24.14 48.09
CA ARG A 49 1.81 25.09 47.77
C ARG A 49 2.14 26.39 48.52
N PRO A 50 1.81 27.60 48.01
CA PRO A 50 0.44 28.13 48.21
C PRO A 50 -0.11 29.18 47.20
N ARG A 51 -1.45 29.22 47.15
CA ARG A 51 -2.43 30.34 47.17
C ARG A 51 -2.29 31.64 46.34
N GLY A 52 -3.45 32.04 45.80
CA GLY A 52 -3.92 33.41 45.49
C GLY A 52 -4.33 33.55 44.02
N GLY A 53 -5.52 33.94 43.57
CA GLY A 53 -6.68 34.66 44.11
C GLY A 53 -7.22 35.58 42.97
N PRO A 54 -8.54 35.67 42.67
CA PRO A 54 -9.14 36.35 41.50
C PRO A 54 -9.62 37.78 41.87
N PRO A 55 -10.59 38.49 41.20
CA PRO A 55 -11.22 38.41 39.88
C PRO A 55 -11.19 39.77 39.10
N GLY A 56 -11.73 39.83 37.88
CA GLY A 56 -11.94 41.10 37.16
C GLY A 56 -13.29 41.13 36.44
N SER A 57 -14.24 41.90 36.98
CA SER A 57 -15.56 42.20 36.42
C SER A 57 -15.74 43.72 36.24
N GLY A 58 -16.33 44.14 35.12
CA GLY A 58 -17.02 45.43 34.92
C GLY A 58 -16.57 46.24 33.69
N PRO A 59 -17.32 47.29 33.27
CA PRO A 59 -18.76 47.32 32.94
C PRO A 59 -19.13 48.11 31.65
N GLY A 60 -20.36 47.90 31.13
CA GLY A 60 -21.13 48.83 30.24
C GLY A 60 -20.84 48.73 28.73
N GLY A 61 -21.77 48.69 27.77
CA GLY A 61 -23.23 48.87 27.58
C GLY A 61 -23.44 48.98 26.02
N PRO A 62 -24.58 49.41 25.44
CA PRO A 62 -25.98 49.33 25.81
C PRO A 62 -26.81 48.43 24.83
N ARG A 63 -28.11 48.39 25.11
CA ARG A 63 -29.20 47.61 24.48
C ARG A 63 -29.46 47.96 23.01
N ARG A 64 -29.75 46.94 22.19
CA ARG A 64 -30.68 47.04 21.05
C ARG A 64 -31.75 45.96 21.18
N GLY A 65 -33.01 46.41 21.14
CA GLY A 65 -34.22 45.59 21.13
C GLY A 65 -34.54 44.99 19.75
N PRO A 66 -35.74 44.41 19.59
CA PRO A 66 -35.92 43.11 18.95
C PRO A 66 -36.38 43.21 17.49
N GLY A 67 -36.09 42.16 16.71
CA GLY A 67 -36.75 41.98 15.42
C GLY A 67 -36.07 40.94 14.54
N GLY A 68 -36.81 39.88 14.22
CA GLY A 68 -36.78 39.31 12.87
C GLY A 68 -35.91 38.08 12.63
N SER A 69 -36.62 36.95 12.51
CA SER A 69 -36.48 36.04 11.37
C SER A 69 -35.29 35.07 11.35
N GLY A 70 -35.49 33.91 11.99
CA GLY A 70 -35.21 32.58 11.44
C GLY A 70 -33.74 32.16 11.25
N PRO A 71 -33.30 31.02 11.82
CA PRO A 71 -32.01 30.46 11.42
C PRO A 71 -32.06 30.01 9.95
N PRO A 72 -31.02 30.26 9.15
CA PRO A 72 -30.88 29.62 7.85
C PRO A 72 -30.81 28.11 8.06
N GLY A 73 -31.68 27.38 7.35
CA GLY A 73 -31.73 25.92 7.36
C GLY A 73 -30.39 25.31 6.99
N GLY A 74 -29.61 24.96 8.01
CA GLY A 74 -28.59 23.92 7.93
C GLY A 74 -29.29 22.57 7.81
N GLY A 75 -29.17 21.94 6.65
CA GLY A 75 -29.82 20.67 6.38
C GLY A 75 -29.46 20.06 5.03
N GLY A 76 -28.26 20.37 4.49
CA GLY A 76 -27.66 19.57 3.43
C GLY A 76 -27.17 18.25 4.02
N GLY A 77 -28.10 17.36 4.37
CA GLY A 77 -27.76 15.97 4.66
C GLY A 77 -27.05 15.36 3.45
N PRO A 78 -26.12 14.40 3.65
CA PRO A 78 -25.50 13.71 2.54
C PRO A 78 -26.60 13.15 1.62
N PRO A 79 -26.44 13.18 0.29
CA PRO A 79 -27.40 12.51 -0.58
C PRO A 79 -27.52 11.08 -0.08
N ARG A 80 -28.74 10.67 0.28
CA ARG A 80 -29.07 9.27 0.55
C ARG A 80 -28.55 8.50 -0.66
N GLY A 81 -27.51 7.71 -0.45
CA GLY A 81 -26.93 6.86 -1.47
C GLY A 81 -28.06 6.05 -2.08
N THR A 82 -28.34 6.32 -3.35
CA THR A 82 -29.26 5.53 -4.14
C THR A 82 -28.72 4.12 -4.15
N SER A 83 -29.50 3.22 -3.58
CA SER A 83 -29.38 1.79 -3.76
C SER A 83 -29.21 1.45 -5.23
N GLY A 84 -28.18 0.67 -5.57
CA GLY A 84 -28.38 -0.41 -6.54
C GLY A 84 -27.77 -0.29 -7.92
N ASN A 85 -26.72 0.50 -8.14
CA ASN A 85 -25.81 0.16 -9.25
C ASN A 85 -24.60 -0.56 -8.68
N PRO A 86 -24.32 -1.81 -9.09
CA PRO A 86 -23.02 -2.41 -8.82
C PRO A 86 -21.95 -1.44 -9.37
N PRO A 87 -20.79 -1.33 -8.72
CA PRO A 87 -19.69 -0.58 -9.28
C PRO A 87 -19.50 -1.01 -10.73
N ASP A 88 -19.44 -0.02 -11.63
CA ASP A 88 -19.10 -0.28 -13.01
C ASP A 88 -17.77 -1.07 -13.03
N PRO A 89 -17.78 -2.33 -13.47
CA PRO A 89 -16.56 -3.14 -13.48
C PRO A 89 -15.49 -2.49 -14.36
N ASP A 90 -15.88 -1.68 -15.35
CA ASP A 90 -14.97 -0.98 -16.24
C ASP A 90 -14.31 0.24 -15.58
N HIS A 91 -14.87 0.76 -14.48
CA HIS A 91 -14.22 1.83 -13.70
C HIS A 91 -12.89 1.40 -13.08
N PHE A 92 -12.69 0.09 -12.94
CA PHE A 92 -11.53 -0.51 -12.29
C PHE A 92 -10.77 -1.48 -13.18
N ASN A 93 -11.16 -1.60 -14.46
CA ASN A 93 -10.33 -2.29 -15.43
C ASN A 93 -8.99 -1.59 -15.51
N SER A 94 -7.92 -2.34 -15.26
CA SER A 94 -6.60 -1.78 -15.48
C SER A 94 -6.38 -1.54 -16.96
N VAL A 95 -6.01 -0.32 -17.31
CA VAL A 95 -5.63 0.05 -18.69
C VAL A 95 -4.12 0.01 -18.90
N THR A 96 -3.37 -0.18 -17.81
CA THR A 96 -1.91 -0.17 -17.83
C THR A 96 -1.40 -1.58 -18.15
N PRO A 97 -0.45 -1.74 -19.10
CA PRO A 97 0.11 -3.04 -19.43
C PRO A 97 0.74 -3.74 -18.20
N GLY A 98 0.63 -5.07 -18.16
CA GLY A 98 1.23 -5.89 -17.10
C GLY A 98 0.31 -6.21 -15.92
N TRP A 99 -0.95 -5.77 -15.96
CA TRP A 99 -1.99 -6.20 -15.03
C TRP A 99 -2.81 -7.35 -15.61
N ASP A 100 -2.74 -8.51 -14.96
CA ASP A 100 -3.50 -9.70 -15.32
C ASP A 100 -4.82 -9.71 -14.55
N ARG A 101 -5.94 -9.93 -15.26
CA ARG A 101 -7.23 -10.18 -14.62
C ARG A 101 -7.32 -11.65 -14.22
N VAL A 102 -7.62 -11.92 -12.95
CA VAL A 102 -7.67 -13.27 -12.36
C VAL A 102 -9.00 -13.44 -11.63
N HIS A 103 -9.73 -14.52 -11.93
CA HIS A 103 -10.95 -14.85 -11.18
C HIS A 103 -10.60 -15.39 -9.80
N ARG A 104 -11.49 -15.19 -8.82
CA ARG A 104 -11.27 -15.67 -7.44
C ARG A 104 -10.89 -17.14 -7.35
N ALA A 105 -11.53 -18.00 -8.15
CA ALA A 105 -11.26 -19.44 -8.16
C ALA A 105 -9.83 -19.79 -8.60
N ASP A 106 -9.19 -18.93 -9.40
CA ASP A 106 -7.84 -19.13 -9.94
C ASP A 106 -6.77 -18.43 -9.10
N ALA A 107 -7.17 -17.54 -8.17
CA ALA A 107 -6.25 -16.85 -7.28
C ALA A 107 -5.69 -17.82 -6.22
N PRO A 108 -4.43 -17.65 -5.77
CA PRO A 108 -3.88 -18.45 -4.67
C PRO A 108 -4.76 -18.39 -3.41
N GLN A 109 -4.82 -19.50 -2.66
CA GLN A 109 -5.63 -19.56 -1.44
C GLN A 109 -5.30 -18.43 -0.45
N SER A 110 -4.03 -18.03 -0.34
CA SER A 110 -3.61 -16.90 0.49
C SER A 110 -4.27 -15.58 0.09
N VAL A 111 -4.47 -15.34 -1.21
CA VAL A 111 -5.13 -14.13 -1.74
C VAL A 111 -6.64 -14.21 -1.50
N GLN A 112 -7.23 -15.39 -1.67
CA GLN A 112 -8.64 -15.61 -1.35
C GLN A 112 -8.96 -15.39 0.13
N ASP A 113 -8.05 -15.82 1.01
CA ASP A 113 -8.18 -15.64 2.45
C ASP A 113 -7.90 -14.20 2.89
N ALA A 114 -6.87 -13.55 2.33
CA ALA A 114 -6.55 -12.15 2.58
C ALA A 114 -7.67 -11.18 2.16
N SER A 115 -8.41 -11.52 1.10
CA SER A 115 -9.56 -10.74 0.63
C SER A 115 -10.86 -11.05 1.38
N ARG A 116 -10.85 -11.99 2.34
CA ARG A 116 -12.03 -12.34 3.11
C ARG A 116 -12.47 -11.13 3.94
N GLY A 117 -13.64 -10.58 3.60
CA GLY A 117 -14.20 -9.40 4.27
C GLY A 117 -13.98 -8.08 3.53
N PHE A 118 -13.31 -8.10 2.37
CA PHE A 118 -13.26 -6.93 1.49
C PHE A 118 -14.67 -6.47 1.14
N GLN A 119 -14.93 -5.18 1.34
CA GLN A 119 -16.17 -4.56 0.93
C GLN A 119 -16.04 -4.07 -0.51
N PRO A 120 -17.01 -4.37 -1.40
CA PRO A 120 -17.03 -3.79 -2.72
C PRO A 120 -16.92 -2.26 -2.66
N ARG A 121 -16.06 -1.69 -3.50
CA ARG A 121 -15.95 -0.25 -3.67
C ARG A 121 -16.99 0.22 -4.66
N VAL A 122 -17.60 1.36 -4.37
CA VAL A 122 -18.49 2.05 -5.32
C VAL A 122 -17.78 3.27 -5.91
N ALA A 123 -18.25 3.76 -7.06
CA ALA A 123 -17.71 4.96 -7.66
C ALA A 123 -17.77 6.14 -6.67
N GLY A 124 -16.65 6.86 -6.53
CA GLY A 124 -16.52 7.97 -5.58
C GLY A 124 -16.27 7.57 -4.12
N ASP A 125 -16.10 6.29 -3.81
CA ASP A 125 -15.71 5.84 -2.47
C ASP A 125 -14.34 6.42 -2.07
N ARG A 126 -14.32 7.12 -0.93
CA ARG A 126 -13.13 7.79 -0.38
C ARG A 126 -12.57 7.08 0.86
N ARG A 127 -13.12 5.92 1.23
CA ARG A 127 -12.58 5.17 2.38
C ARG A 127 -11.14 4.74 2.08
N PRO A 128 -10.27 4.70 3.09
CA PRO A 128 -8.90 4.21 2.93
C PRO A 128 -8.85 2.87 2.21
N THR A 129 -7.84 2.67 1.36
CA THR A 129 -7.48 1.36 0.83
C THR A 129 -7.04 0.48 1.99
N THR A 130 -7.62 -0.70 2.13
CA THR A 130 -7.25 -1.65 3.18
C THR A 130 -6.81 -2.96 2.55
N GLY A 131 -6.06 -3.76 3.30
CA GLY A 131 -5.53 -5.01 2.77
C GLY A 131 -4.66 -5.74 3.76
N SER A 132 -3.85 -6.65 3.23
CA SER A 132 -2.77 -7.28 3.97
C SER A 132 -1.59 -7.58 3.06
N TYR A 133 -0.42 -7.79 3.64
CA TYR A 133 0.73 -8.32 2.91
C TYR A 133 1.37 -9.47 3.66
N ARG A 134 2.14 -10.28 2.94
CA ARG A 134 2.93 -11.39 3.47
C ARG A 134 4.28 -11.41 2.76
N SER A 135 5.36 -11.36 3.53
CA SER A 135 6.70 -11.54 2.99
C SER A 135 7.05 -13.02 2.87
N THR A 136 7.97 -13.33 1.96
CA THR A 136 8.43 -14.68 1.72
C THR A 136 9.02 -15.28 3.00
N GLY A 137 8.58 -16.49 3.33
CA GLY A 137 8.96 -17.19 4.57
C GLY A 137 8.03 -16.91 5.76
N ASP A 138 7.14 -15.93 5.68
CA ASP A 138 6.17 -15.69 6.76
C ASP A 138 4.98 -16.65 6.68
N THR A 139 4.51 -17.10 7.84
CA THR A 139 3.29 -17.91 7.97
C THR A 139 2.04 -17.06 8.14
N GLY A 140 2.19 -15.77 8.47
CA GLY A 140 1.09 -14.84 8.72
C GLY A 140 1.04 -13.70 7.70
N SER A 141 -0.10 -12.99 7.69
CA SER A 141 -0.29 -11.75 6.92
C SER A 141 -0.36 -10.56 7.86
N THR A 142 0.27 -9.46 7.50
CA THR A 142 0.22 -8.19 8.23
C THR A 142 -0.87 -7.29 7.64
N PRO A 143 -1.85 -6.82 8.42
CA PRO A 143 -2.88 -5.91 7.93
C PRO A 143 -2.28 -4.54 7.57
N ILE A 144 -2.83 -3.91 6.53
CA ILE A 144 -2.43 -2.58 6.07
C ILE A 144 -3.64 -1.71 5.77
N SER A 145 -3.44 -0.42 5.92
CA SER A 145 -4.37 0.62 5.47
C SER A 145 -3.56 1.76 4.87
N SER A 146 -4.08 2.35 3.80
CA SER A 146 -3.62 3.65 3.34
C SER A 146 -3.83 4.69 4.45
N GLY A 147 -2.98 5.70 4.47
CA GLY A 147 -3.01 6.78 5.44
C GLY A 147 -1.65 7.45 5.54
N ARG A 148 -1.63 8.67 6.07
CA ARG A 148 -0.42 9.47 6.22
C ARG A 148 0.57 8.81 7.15
N ASP A 149 1.71 8.42 6.60
CA ASP A 149 2.83 7.86 7.36
C ASP A 149 4.14 8.33 6.72
N PRO A 150 4.74 9.42 7.25
CA PRO A 150 5.93 10.00 6.64
C PRO A 150 7.14 9.04 6.70
N SER A 151 7.11 8.02 7.56
CA SER A 151 8.19 7.04 7.67
C SER A 151 8.37 6.19 6.41
N LEU A 152 7.31 6.04 5.60
CA LEU A 152 7.30 5.18 4.40
C LEU A 152 8.23 5.67 3.28
N SER A 153 8.69 6.92 3.35
CA SER A 153 9.55 7.53 2.33
C SER A 153 10.84 8.14 2.88
N GLN A 154 11.18 7.95 4.17
CA GLN A 154 12.32 8.63 4.79
C GLN A 154 13.66 8.26 4.16
N ASP A 155 13.76 7.03 3.69
CA ASP A 155 14.94 6.42 3.06
C ASP A 155 14.97 6.55 1.53
N LEU A 156 14.00 7.26 0.94
CA LEU A 156 13.91 7.47 -0.51
C LEU A 156 14.60 8.78 -0.94
N ASP A 157 15.16 8.80 -2.16
CA ASP A 157 15.73 9.97 -2.79
C ASP A 157 14.62 10.84 -3.40
N HIS A 158 14.15 11.80 -2.60
CA HIS A 158 13.10 12.73 -3.01
C HIS A 158 13.50 13.56 -4.22
N THR A 159 14.79 13.85 -4.44
CA THR A 159 15.24 14.59 -5.63
C THR A 159 14.96 13.81 -6.91
N ARG A 160 15.21 12.49 -6.89
CA ARG A 160 14.88 11.60 -8.02
C ARG A 160 13.37 11.45 -8.22
N ILE A 161 12.60 11.37 -7.14
CA ILE A 161 11.13 11.34 -7.22
C ILE A 161 10.61 12.63 -7.90
N ASN A 162 11.14 13.79 -7.51
CA ASN A 162 10.72 15.06 -8.10
C ASN A 162 11.10 15.13 -9.59
N SER A 163 12.32 14.74 -9.94
CA SER A 163 12.77 14.78 -11.33
C SER A 163 11.94 13.86 -12.23
N GLN A 164 11.53 12.69 -11.75
CA GLN A 164 10.58 11.82 -12.45
C GLN A 164 9.18 12.43 -12.56
N SER A 165 8.71 13.11 -11.52
CA SER A 165 7.37 13.72 -11.49
C SER A 165 7.23 15.03 -12.27
N GLY A 166 8.34 15.71 -12.57
CA GLY A 166 8.35 17.08 -13.10
C GLY A 166 7.74 18.12 -12.14
N ARG A 167 7.63 17.82 -10.84
CA ARG A 167 7.04 18.72 -9.84
C ARG A 167 8.11 19.46 -9.06
N PRO A 168 7.89 20.74 -8.71
CA PRO A 168 8.79 21.47 -7.82
C PRO A 168 8.80 20.85 -6.41
N LEU A 169 9.96 20.90 -5.76
CA LEU A 169 10.12 20.50 -4.37
C LEU A 169 9.21 21.31 -3.43
N PRO A 170 8.68 20.70 -2.35
CA PRO A 170 8.66 19.25 -2.06
C PRO A 170 7.46 18.55 -2.75
N VAL A 171 7.67 17.40 -3.39
CA VAL A 171 6.53 16.53 -3.76
C VAL A 171 5.85 16.10 -2.47
N ALA A 172 4.59 16.52 -2.31
CA ALA A 172 3.77 16.08 -1.20
C ALA A 172 3.68 14.54 -1.25
N PRO A 173 3.92 13.85 -0.12
CA PRO A 173 4.11 12.41 -0.03
C PRO A 173 2.82 11.59 -0.23
N GLU A 174 1.78 12.14 -0.86
CA GLU A 174 0.47 11.50 -0.99
C GLU A 174 0.56 10.12 -1.66
N SER A 175 1.53 9.93 -2.55
CA SER A 175 1.83 8.63 -3.17
C SER A 175 2.37 7.58 -2.19
N PHE A 176 2.99 8.02 -1.09
CA PHE A 176 3.48 7.16 -0.02
C PHE A 176 2.41 6.87 1.04
N ASP A 177 1.28 7.57 1.00
CA ASP A 177 0.14 7.29 1.88
C ASP A 177 -0.65 6.07 1.41
N HIS A 178 -0.32 5.49 0.25
CA HIS A 178 -1.02 4.33 -0.31
C HIS A 178 -0.63 3.03 0.41
N ALA A 179 -1.56 2.07 0.42
CA ALA A 179 -1.40 0.84 1.19
C ALA A 179 -0.16 0.04 0.74
N GLU A 180 0.15 0.07 -0.55
CA GLU A 180 1.27 -0.61 -1.21
C GLU A 180 2.65 -0.07 -0.78
N ALA A 181 2.72 1.19 -0.30
CA ALA A 181 3.98 1.77 0.18
C ALA A 181 4.47 1.10 1.48
N ARG A 182 3.56 0.55 2.29
CA ARG A 182 3.89 -0.16 3.54
C ARG A 182 4.72 -1.42 3.31
N PRO A 183 4.29 -2.41 2.52
CA PRO A 183 5.13 -3.55 2.22
C PRO A 183 6.39 -3.15 1.47
N ALA A 184 6.37 -2.09 0.63
CA ALA A 184 7.58 -1.62 -0.05
C ALA A 184 8.65 -1.15 0.96
N GLN A 185 8.26 -0.40 2.00
CA GLN A 185 9.16 -0.01 3.08
C GLN A 185 9.66 -1.22 3.88
N GLN A 186 8.79 -2.18 4.17
CA GLN A 186 9.17 -3.41 4.86
C GLN A 186 10.21 -4.20 4.05
N MET A 187 10.03 -4.31 2.74
CA MET A 187 10.98 -4.97 1.83
C MET A 187 12.36 -4.31 1.85
N ARG A 188 12.45 -2.98 1.98
CA ARG A 188 13.74 -2.28 2.15
C ARG A 188 14.41 -2.59 3.49
N THR A 189 13.63 -2.96 4.50
CA THR A 189 14.13 -3.30 5.82
C THR A 189 14.62 -4.76 5.90
N ASP A 190 13.87 -5.70 5.33
CA ASP A 190 14.15 -7.14 5.47
C ASP A 190 14.70 -7.83 4.21
N GLY A 191 14.63 -7.17 3.06
CA GLY A 191 15.12 -7.69 1.78
C GLY A 191 14.30 -8.84 1.20
N ARG A 192 13.05 -9.05 1.63
CA ARG A 192 12.26 -10.22 1.25
C ARG A 192 11.18 -9.89 0.21
N ASP A 193 11.04 -10.74 -0.79
CA ASP A 193 9.92 -10.68 -1.74
C ASP A 193 8.57 -10.71 -1.00
N THR A 194 7.60 -9.93 -1.47
CA THR A 194 6.34 -9.73 -0.75
C THR A 194 5.11 -9.85 -1.67
N GLU A 195 4.06 -10.49 -1.17
CA GLU A 195 2.73 -10.51 -1.75
C GLU A 195 1.83 -9.53 -0.99
N VAL A 196 1.17 -8.61 -1.69
CA VAL A 196 0.21 -7.65 -1.11
C VAL A 196 -1.14 -7.79 -1.78
N VAL A 197 -2.20 -7.76 -0.96
CA VAL A 197 -3.60 -7.90 -1.40
C VAL A 197 -4.37 -6.72 -0.83
N VAL A 198 -4.97 -5.90 -1.70
CA VAL A 198 -5.70 -4.68 -1.34
C VAL A 198 -7.11 -4.66 -1.93
N ASP A 199 -8.03 -4.02 -1.21
CA ASP A 199 -9.44 -3.90 -1.57
C ASP A 199 -9.74 -2.78 -2.57
N ASN A 200 -8.75 -2.41 -3.36
CA ASN A 200 -8.80 -1.37 -4.36
C ASN A 200 -7.86 -1.72 -5.52
N THR A 201 -7.84 -0.92 -6.58
CA THR A 201 -6.77 -0.96 -7.58
C THR A 201 -5.62 -0.04 -7.18
N THR A 202 -4.40 -0.42 -7.51
CA THR A 202 -3.23 0.44 -7.37
C THR A 202 -3.35 1.69 -8.23
N CYS A 203 -3.03 2.86 -7.69
CA CYS A 203 -3.09 4.08 -8.50
C CYS A 203 -2.08 4.01 -9.64
N GLY A 204 -2.42 4.58 -10.80
CA GLY A 204 -1.66 4.43 -12.04
C GLY A 204 -2.09 3.24 -12.88
N SER A 205 -3.03 2.42 -12.39
CA SER A 205 -3.58 1.31 -13.15
C SER A 205 -4.85 1.70 -13.92
N ARG A 206 -5.49 2.84 -13.63
CA ARG A 206 -6.83 3.22 -14.14
C ARG A 206 -6.76 4.33 -15.18
N THR A 207 -7.79 4.47 -16.02
CA THR A 207 -7.82 5.46 -17.12
C THR A 207 -7.53 6.90 -16.68
N PHE A 208 -8.02 7.33 -15.52
CA PHE A 208 -7.85 8.71 -15.07
C PHE A 208 -6.48 9.00 -14.43
N ASP A 209 -5.73 7.96 -14.02
CA ASP A 209 -4.46 8.11 -13.32
C ASP A 209 -3.28 7.36 -13.96
N SER A 210 -3.50 6.65 -15.07
CA SER A 210 -2.48 5.83 -15.76
C SER A 210 -1.26 6.59 -16.24
N ASN A 211 -1.42 7.90 -16.52
CA ASN A 211 -0.33 8.76 -16.96
C ASN A 211 0.28 9.57 -15.81
N SER A 212 -0.12 9.30 -14.56
CA SER A 212 0.40 10.03 -13.41
C SER A 212 1.85 9.60 -13.12
N PRO A 213 2.82 10.53 -13.16
CA PRO A 213 4.22 10.20 -12.91
C PRO A 213 4.50 9.96 -11.43
N THR A 214 3.54 10.27 -10.54
CA THR A 214 3.62 10.00 -9.11
C THR A 214 2.69 8.86 -8.68
N SER A 215 2.18 8.06 -9.63
CA SER A 215 1.39 6.89 -9.28
C SER A 215 2.25 5.78 -8.67
N CYS A 216 1.64 4.89 -7.88
CA CYS A 216 2.28 3.71 -7.34
C CYS A 216 2.77 2.80 -8.48
N ASP A 217 2.00 2.68 -9.56
CA ASP A 217 2.38 1.92 -10.73
C ASP A 217 3.73 2.38 -11.33
N THR A 218 3.96 3.70 -11.34
CA THR A 218 5.21 4.32 -11.79
C THR A 218 6.34 4.24 -10.75
N LEU A 219 6.03 4.52 -9.48
CA LEU A 219 7.06 4.70 -8.44
C LEU A 219 7.49 3.40 -7.75
N LEU A 220 6.60 2.42 -7.62
CA LEU A 220 6.89 1.17 -6.89
C LEU A 220 8.17 0.48 -7.40
N PRO A 221 8.41 0.29 -8.72
CA PRO A 221 9.66 -0.32 -9.19
C PRO A 221 10.92 0.35 -8.62
N GLY A 222 10.91 1.67 -8.46
CA GLY A 222 12.05 2.41 -7.88
C GLY A 222 12.14 2.36 -6.35
N MET A 223 11.00 2.17 -5.69
CA MET A 223 10.89 2.11 -4.22
C MET A 223 11.24 0.74 -3.63
N LEU A 224 11.29 -0.30 -4.46
CA LEU A 224 11.64 -1.67 -4.03
C LEU A 224 13.15 -1.91 -4.16
N PRO A 225 13.77 -2.70 -3.26
CA PRO A 225 15.18 -3.09 -3.39
C PRO A 225 15.50 -3.68 -4.76
N GLU A 226 16.70 -3.41 -5.28
CA GLU A 226 17.15 -3.96 -6.55
C GLU A 226 17.12 -5.50 -6.53
N GLY A 227 16.52 -6.10 -7.56
CA GLY A 227 16.41 -7.55 -7.71
C GLY A 227 15.35 -8.22 -6.82
N SER A 228 14.63 -7.45 -6.00
CA SER A 228 13.47 -7.95 -5.23
C SER A 228 12.22 -8.02 -6.10
N ARG A 229 11.20 -8.73 -5.61
CA ARG A 229 9.90 -8.85 -6.27
C ARG A 229 8.73 -8.60 -5.32
N MET A 230 7.81 -7.75 -5.75
CA MET A 230 6.51 -7.58 -5.12
C MET A 230 5.41 -8.11 -6.05
N THR A 231 4.48 -8.92 -5.54
CA THR A 231 3.23 -9.24 -6.26
C THR A 231 2.09 -8.46 -5.64
N VAL A 232 1.42 -7.63 -6.44
CA VAL A 232 0.28 -6.82 -6.02
C VAL A 232 -1.00 -7.45 -6.56
N TRP A 233 -1.97 -7.64 -5.68
CA TRP A 233 -3.33 -8.09 -6.00
C TRP A 233 -4.32 -7.01 -5.57
N GLY A 234 -5.03 -6.42 -6.52
CA GLY A 234 -6.10 -5.46 -6.25
C GLY A 234 -7.48 -6.08 -6.51
N SER A 235 -8.45 -5.86 -5.63
CA SER A 235 -9.84 -6.27 -5.86
C SER A 235 -10.82 -5.23 -5.37
N VAL A 236 -11.68 -4.76 -6.27
CA VAL A 236 -12.67 -3.71 -5.99
C VAL A 236 -14.08 -4.26 -5.80
N ASP A 237 -14.32 -5.50 -6.18
CA ASP A 237 -15.64 -6.15 -6.19
C ASP A 237 -15.83 -7.08 -4.97
N GLY A 238 -15.08 -6.82 -3.89
CA GLY A 238 -15.14 -7.62 -2.66
C GLY A 238 -14.45 -8.98 -2.80
N GLY A 239 -13.39 -9.07 -3.61
CA GLY A 239 -12.59 -10.28 -3.76
C GLY A 239 -13.13 -11.29 -4.78
N GLN A 240 -14.00 -10.90 -5.71
CA GLN A 240 -14.53 -11.79 -6.75
C GLN A 240 -13.62 -11.82 -7.99
N THR A 241 -13.04 -10.68 -8.33
CA THR A 241 -12.05 -10.50 -9.39
C THR A 241 -10.81 -9.85 -8.78
N PHE A 242 -9.64 -10.31 -9.21
CA PHE A 242 -8.36 -9.70 -8.88
C PHE A 242 -7.69 -9.15 -10.12
N PHE A 243 -7.01 -8.02 -9.95
CA PHE A 243 -5.99 -7.53 -10.87
C PHE A 243 -4.64 -7.79 -10.25
N ARG A 244 -3.81 -8.56 -10.94
CA ARG A 244 -2.51 -8.99 -10.46
C ARG A 244 -1.41 -8.31 -11.25
N ARG A 245 -0.38 -7.83 -10.57
CA ARG A 245 0.87 -7.43 -11.20
C ARG A 245 2.06 -7.93 -10.40
N VAL A 246 3.10 -8.36 -11.11
CA VAL A 246 4.42 -8.61 -10.54
C VAL A 246 5.29 -7.39 -10.84
N ILE A 247 5.91 -6.85 -9.81
CA ILE A 247 6.77 -5.67 -9.87
C ILE A 247 8.16 -6.10 -9.44
N ASP A 248 9.13 -5.98 -10.35
CA ASP A 248 10.54 -6.19 -10.03
C ASP A 248 11.16 -4.87 -9.54
N GLY A 249 11.91 -4.95 -8.45
CA GLY A 249 12.55 -3.80 -7.83
C GLY A 249 13.83 -3.40 -8.54
N THR A 250 13.96 -2.09 -8.77
CA THR A 250 15.11 -1.46 -9.41
C THR A 250 15.99 -0.71 -8.42
N GLY A 251 15.50 -0.43 -7.20
CA GLY A 251 16.20 0.35 -6.19
C GLY A 251 16.50 1.81 -6.58
N SER A 252 16.01 2.27 -7.74
CA SER A 252 16.43 3.56 -8.32
C SER A 252 16.05 4.79 -7.49
N LEU A 253 15.11 4.65 -6.55
CA LEU A 253 14.67 5.71 -5.64
C LEU A 253 15.16 5.54 -4.20
N ILE A 254 15.98 4.54 -3.90
CA ILE A 254 16.54 4.30 -2.55
C ILE A 254 17.86 5.07 -2.40
N ARG A 255 18.13 5.63 -1.21
CA ARG A 255 19.37 6.36 -0.88
C ARG A 255 20.53 5.43 -0.50
#